data_AF-A0A957BDE9-F1
#
_entry.id   AF-A0A957BDE9-F1
#
_cell.length_a   1.000
_cell.length_b   1.000
_cell.length_c   1.000
_cell.angle_alpha   90.00
_cell.angle_beta   90.00
_cell.angle_gamma   90.00
#
_symmetry.space_group_name_H-M   'P 1'
#
loop_
_entity.id
_entity.type
_entity.pdbx_description
1 polymer ?
#
loop_
_entity_poly.entity_id
_entity_poly.type
_entity_poly.pdbx_seq_one_letter_code
_entity_poly.pdbx_strand_id
1 'polypeptide(L)'
;TVGLCHSVQGTAEQLARDINVPINDINYLAGGINHMNFYLKFERDGQDLYPLIRQVMAEERIPDWNRVRYEMFQRLGYFVTESSEHFSEYVPWFIKRDRPDMIEEFNIPLDEYIRRCEVQIEAWEAMRDYLEAEGTTVEHERTHEYGSYIIHSLETGEPNVIYGNVNNNGLIDNLPQGCCVEVPILVDKSGLQPIKIGAI
;
A
#
# COMPACT_ATOMS: atom_id res chain seq x y z
N THR A 1 17.48 5.08 -10.38
CA THR A 1 17.06 4.06 -9.41
C THR A 1 15.67 4.40 -8.92
N VAL A 2 14.84 3.39 -8.68
CA VAL A 2 13.50 3.53 -8.06
C VAL A 2 13.41 2.54 -6.90
N GLY A 3 12.86 2.95 -5.76
CA GLY A 3 12.52 2.04 -4.67
C GLY A 3 11.07 1.55 -4.80
N LEU A 4 10.83 0.27 -4.51
CA LEU A 4 9.52 -0.36 -4.70
C LEU A 4 8.93 -0.77 -3.36
N CYS A 5 7.62 -0.60 -3.25
CA CYS A 5 6.77 -1.04 -2.16
C CYS A 5 5.39 -1.36 -2.75
N HIS A 6 4.60 -2.23 -2.10
CA HIS A 6 3.27 -2.62 -2.58
C HIS A 6 2.10 -2.00 -1.82
N SER A 7 2.37 -1.16 -0.80
CA SER A 7 1.33 -0.64 0.09
C SER A 7 0.26 0.17 -0.64
N VAL A 8 0.59 0.83 -1.76
CA VAL A 8 -0.35 1.66 -2.54
C VAL A 8 -1.37 0.81 -3.32
N GLN A 9 -0.95 -0.20 -4.09
CA GLN A 9 -1.89 -1.04 -4.82
C GLN A 9 -2.63 -2.01 -3.89
N GLY A 10 -1.93 -2.56 -2.89
CA GLY A 10 -2.54 -3.47 -1.92
C GLY A 10 -3.62 -2.79 -1.10
N THR A 11 -3.41 -1.54 -0.69
CA THR A 11 -4.43 -0.78 0.06
C THR A 11 -5.58 -0.34 -0.83
N ALA A 12 -5.35 -0.04 -2.11
CA ALA A 12 -6.43 0.28 -3.03
C ALA A 12 -7.37 -0.92 -3.20
N GLU A 13 -6.82 -2.14 -3.34
CA GLU A 13 -7.60 -3.39 -3.38
C GLU A 13 -8.35 -3.68 -2.07
N GLN A 14 -7.77 -3.34 -0.92
CA GLN A 14 -8.43 -3.48 0.38
C GLN A 14 -9.60 -2.50 0.52
N LEU A 15 -9.39 -1.21 0.22
CA LEU A 15 -10.45 -0.21 0.23
C LEU A 15 -11.57 -0.55 -0.74
N ALA A 16 -11.23 -0.99 -1.95
CA ALA A 16 -12.19 -1.45 -2.96
C ALA A 16 -13.12 -2.55 -2.40
N ARG A 17 -12.55 -3.53 -1.67
CA ARG A 17 -13.31 -4.59 -0.98
C ARG A 17 -14.19 -4.02 0.12
N ASP A 18 -13.67 -3.12 0.96
CA ASP A 18 -14.41 -2.53 2.09
C ASP A 18 -15.67 -1.76 1.64
N ILE A 19 -15.60 -1.11 0.47
CA ILE A 19 -16.73 -0.36 -0.12
C ILE A 19 -17.50 -1.12 -1.20
N ASN A 20 -17.16 -2.38 -1.45
CA ASN A 20 -17.77 -3.25 -2.46
C ASN A 20 -17.78 -2.64 -3.88
N VAL A 21 -16.66 -2.08 -4.31
CA VAL A 21 -16.44 -1.55 -5.67
C VAL A 21 -15.33 -2.36 -6.35
N PRO A 22 -15.47 -2.79 -7.62
CA PRO A 22 -14.40 -3.47 -8.33
C PRO A 22 -13.16 -2.58 -8.45
N ILE A 23 -11.98 -3.09 -8.09
CA ILE A 23 -10.72 -2.32 -8.14
C ILE A 23 -10.43 -1.74 -9.55
N ASN A 24 -10.82 -2.46 -10.60
CA ASN A 24 -10.64 -2.03 -11.99
C ASN A 24 -11.51 -0.81 -12.38
N ASP A 25 -12.54 -0.50 -11.58
CA ASP A 25 -13.39 0.67 -11.78
C ASP A 25 -12.89 1.90 -10.98
N ILE A 26 -11.80 1.76 -10.21
CA ILE A 26 -11.28 2.80 -9.32
C ILE A 26 -10.03 3.43 -9.93
N ASN A 27 -10.07 4.75 -10.05
CA ASN A 27 -8.91 5.59 -10.31
C ASN A 27 -8.47 6.25 -9.00
N TYR A 28 -7.17 6.29 -8.75
CA TYR A 28 -6.64 6.93 -7.55
C TYR A 28 -5.33 7.67 -7.81
N LEU A 29 -5.12 8.72 -7.02
CA LEU A 29 -3.87 9.47 -6.95
C LEU A 29 -3.39 9.42 -5.51
N ALA A 30 -2.17 8.95 -5.29
CA ALA A 30 -1.52 8.99 -3.98
C ALA A 30 -0.23 9.83 -4.02
N GLY A 31 0.13 10.45 -2.89
CA GLY A 31 1.43 11.12 -2.73
C GLY A 31 1.90 11.15 -1.29
N GLY A 32 3.22 11.05 -1.09
CA GLY A 32 3.85 11.15 0.23
C GLY A 32 5.26 10.59 0.24
N ILE A 33 5.60 9.83 1.27
CA ILE A 33 6.84 9.06 1.37
C ILE A 33 6.50 7.58 1.53
N ASN A 34 7.47 6.69 1.33
CA ASN A 34 7.26 5.26 1.59
C ASN A 34 6.66 5.04 2.99
N HIS A 35 5.64 4.18 3.07
CA HIS A 35 4.88 3.86 4.28
C HIS A 35 4.10 5.04 4.92
N MET A 36 4.16 6.24 4.36
CA MET A 36 3.31 7.38 4.74
C MET A 36 2.84 8.12 3.50
N ASN A 37 2.18 7.36 2.62
CA ASN A 37 1.57 7.85 1.42
C ASN A 37 0.06 7.94 1.62
N PHE A 38 -0.59 8.94 1.04
CA PHE A 38 -2.01 9.21 1.25
C PHE A 38 -2.74 9.28 -0.07
N TYR A 39 -3.95 8.71 -0.16
CA TYR A 39 -4.79 8.78 -1.36
C TYR A 39 -5.41 10.17 -1.52
N LEU A 40 -4.74 11.08 -2.20
CA LEU A 40 -5.24 12.42 -2.51
C LEU A 40 -6.52 12.39 -3.37
N LYS A 41 -6.70 11.35 -4.18
CA LYS A 41 -7.93 11.04 -4.91
C LYS A 41 -8.23 9.55 -4.86
N PHE A 42 -9.49 9.20 -4.73
CA PHE A 42 -10.00 7.84 -4.81
C PHE A 42 -11.41 7.89 -5.41
N GLU A 43 -11.54 7.60 -6.70
CA GLU A 43 -12.74 7.93 -7.48
C GLU A 43 -13.15 6.83 -8.46
N ARG A 44 -14.44 6.78 -8.81
CA ARG A 44 -14.99 5.96 -9.89
C ARG A 44 -15.81 6.86 -10.80
N ASP A 45 -15.55 6.82 -12.11
CA ASP A 45 -16.26 7.63 -13.10
C ASP A 45 -16.31 9.14 -12.75
N GLY A 46 -15.24 9.64 -12.14
CA GLY A 46 -15.11 11.03 -11.66
C GLY A 46 -15.87 11.36 -10.36
N GLN A 47 -16.47 10.36 -9.70
CA GLN A 47 -17.14 10.53 -8.40
C GLN A 47 -16.22 10.09 -7.26
N ASP A 48 -16.08 10.97 -6.26
CA ASP A 48 -15.32 10.69 -5.04
C ASP A 48 -15.94 9.53 -4.24
N LEU A 49 -15.10 8.54 -3.90
CA LEU A 49 -15.48 7.34 -3.15
C LEU A 49 -15.21 7.45 -1.64
N TYR A 50 -14.53 8.50 -1.17
CA TYR A 50 -14.33 8.73 0.26
C TYR A 50 -15.61 8.73 1.11
N PRO A 51 -16.77 9.22 0.63
CA PRO A 51 -18.04 9.06 1.35
C PRO A 51 -18.40 7.60 1.65
N LEU A 52 -18.11 6.67 0.74
CA LEU A 52 -18.35 5.25 0.96
C LEU A 52 -17.37 4.66 1.99
N ILE A 53 -16.12 5.11 1.99
CA ILE A 53 -15.13 4.71 3.02
C ILE A 53 -15.59 5.20 4.40
N ARG A 54 -16.14 6.41 4.51
CA ARG A 54 -16.75 6.91 5.76
C ARG A 54 -17.97 6.08 6.18
N GLN A 55 -18.75 5.58 5.22
CA GLN A 55 -19.89 4.71 5.51
C GLN A 55 -19.46 3.38 6.15
N VAL A 56 -18.30 2.82 5.78
CA VAL A 56 -17.71 1.64 6.45
C VAL A 56 -17.55 1.89 7.96
N MET A 57 -17.08 3.08 8.35
CA MET A 57 -16.94 3.46 9.76
C MET A 57 -18.29 3.63 10.44
N ALA A 58 -19.22 4.35 9.79
CA ALA A 58 -20.55 4.63 10.35
C ALA A 58 -21.41 3.37 10.54
N GLU A 59 -21.16 2.34 9.75
CA GLU A 59 -21.83 1.03 9.83
C GLU A 59 -21.05 0.01 10.69
N GLU A 60 -19.99 0.45 11.38
CA GLU A 60 -19.15 -0.41 12.22
C GLU A 60 -18.57 -1.64 11.48
N ARG A 61 -18.26 -1.47 10.19
CA ARG A 61 -17.72 -2.52 9.30
C ARG A 61 -16.20 -2.46 9.13
N ILE A 62 -15.50 -1.69 9.96
CA ILE A 62 -14.04 -1.58 9.91
C ILE A 62 -13.44 -2.97 10.14
N PRO A 63 -12.60 -3.50 9.23
CA PRO A 63 -11.93 -4.77 9.47
C PRO A 63 -11.08 -4.72 10.73
N ASP A 64 -11.12 -5.78 11.56
CA ASP A 64 -10.45 -5.81 12.87
C ASP A 64 -8.94 -5.55 12.79
N TRP A 65 -8.30 -6.01 11.72
CA TRP A 65 -6.87 -5.83 11.48
C TRP A 65 -6.52 -4.42 10.97
N ASN A 66 -7.52 -3.54 10.75
CA ASN A 66 -7.37 -2.28 10.02
C ASN A 66 -7.74 -1.02 10.83
N ARG A 67 -7.92 -1.14 12.14
CA ARG A 67 -8.49 -0.07 12.98
C ARG A 67 -7.62 1.19 13.03
N VAL A 68 -6.28 1.06 13.04
CA VAL A 68 -5.35 2.21 13.10
C VAL A 68 -5.48 3.09 11.85
N ARG A 69 -5.51 2.52 10.64
CA ARG A 69 -5.64 3.32 9.42
C ARG A 69 -6.98 4.04 9.33
N TYR A 70 -8.07 3.41 9.75
CA TYR A 70 -9.38 4.06 9.78
C TYR A 70 -9.45 5.19 10.82
N GLU A 71 -8.82 5.00 11.99
CA GLU A 71 -8.66 6.07 12.98
C GLU A 71 -7.88 7.26 12.41
N MET A 72 -6.80 6.98 11.68
CA MET A 72 -6.01 8.01 11.01
C MET A 72 -6.77 8.72 9.90
N PHE A 73 -7.54 7.97 9.11
CA PHE A 73 -8.41 8.53 8.10
C PHE A 73 -9.45 9.49 8.71
N GLN A 74 -10.05 9.13 9.85
CA GLN A 74 -10.98 10.01 10.55
C GLN A 74 -10.33 11.32 11.00
N ARG A 75 -9.07 11.27 11.42
CA ARG A 75 -8.33 12.45 11.94
C ARG A 75 -7.74 13.33 10.85
N LEU A 76 -7.21 12.73 9.79
CA LEU A 76 -6.46 13.43 8.74
C LEU A 76 -7.32 13.75 7.51
N GLY A 77 -8.46 13.07 7.33
CA GLY A 77 -9.34 13.23 6.19
C GLY A 77 -8.91 12.47 4.93
N TYR A 78 -7.69 11.93 4.90
CA TYR A 78 -7.14 11.11 3.82
C TYR A 78 -6.69 9.75 4.33
N PHE A 79 -6.92 8.70 3.53
CA PHE A 79 -6.55 7.34 3.91
C PHE A 79 -5.07 7.09 3.63
N VAL A 80 -4.35 6.52 4.59
CA VAL A 80 -2.92 6.20 4.48
C VAL A 80 -2.71 4.81 3.90
N THR A 81 -1.64 4.62 3.14
CA THR A 81 -1.34 3.35 2.47
C THR A 81 -0.78 2.28 3.39
N GLU A 82 -0.01 2.63 4.43
CA GLU A 82 0.68 1.63 5.23
C GLU A 82 -0.24 0.92 6.23
N SER A 83 -0.09 -0.40 6.32
CA SER A 83 -0.84 -1.29 7.20
C SER A 83 -0.96 -0.74 8.64
N SER A 84 -2.06 -1.10 9.31
CA SER A 84 -2.34 -0.64 10.68
C SER A 84 -1.23 -1.04 11.67
N GLU A 85 -0.64 -2.21 11.47
CA GLU A 85 0.53 -2.69 12.21
C GLU A 85 1.71 -1.72 12.06
N HIS A 86 2.26 -1.57 10.85
CA HIS A 86 3.48 -0.77 10.65
C HIS A 86 3.24 0.72 10.89
N PHE A 87 2.08 1.25 10.49
CA PHE A 87 1.75 2.66 10.74
C PHE A 87 1.79 3.00 12.24
N SER A 88 1.36 2.07 13.10
CA SER A 88 1.36 2.27 14.56
C SER A 88 2.77 2.41 15.17
N GLU A 89 3.80 1.90 14.48
CA GLU A 89 5.20 1.98 14.90
C GLU A 89 5.81 3.35 14.54
N TYR A 90 5.33 3.98 13.48
CA TYR A 90 5.84 5.26 13.00
C TYR A 90 5.36 6.46 13.82
N VAL A 91 4.26 6.32 14.55
CA VAL A 91 3.63 7.43 15.29
C VAL A 91 3.50 7.12 16.78
N PRO A 92 3.68 8.10 17.68
CA PRO A 92 3.66 7.86 19.11
C PRO A 92 2.24 7.71 19.70
N TRP A 93 1.22 7.60 18.86
CA TRP A 93 -0.17 7.72 19.27
C TRP A 93 -0.78 6.41 19.75
N PHE A 94 -0.33 5.28 19.20
CA PHE A 94 -0.99 3.98 19.36
C PHE A 94 -0.25 3.04 20.32
N ILE A 95 1.08 2.94 20.20
CA ILE A 95 1.89 2.08 21.05
C ILE A 95 2.48 2.90 22.20
N LYS A 96 1.99 2.67 23.43
CA LYS A 96 2.43 3.37 24.64
C LYS A 96 2.60 2.40 25.80
N ARG A 97 3.71 2.53 26.53
CA ARG A 97 4.10 1.64 27.64
C ARG A 97 2.98 1.36 28.64
N ASP A 98 2.29 2.42 29.06
CA ASP A 98 1.31 2.35 30.16
C ASP A 98 -0.15 2.37 29.65
N ARG A 99 -0.36 1.99 28.38
CA ARG A 99 -1.69 1.94 27.74
C ARG A 99 -1.92 0.65 26.95
N PRO A 100 -1.94 -0.52 27.61
CA PRO A 100 -2.24 -1.79 26.95
C PRO A 100 -3.65 -1.81 26.36
N ASP A 101 -4.58 -1.03 26.92
CA ASP A 101 -5.93 -0.84 26.40
C ASP A 101 -5.94 -0.30 24.97
N MET A 102 -4.96 0.52 24.57
CA MET A 102 -4.85 0.98 23.18
C MET A 102 -4.44 -0.13 22.22
N ILE A 103 -3.59 -1.06 22.66
CA ILE A 103 -3.18 -2.20 21.84
C ILE A 103 -4.39 -3.10 21.57
N GLU A 104 -5.22 -3.34 22.59
CA GLU A 104 -6.45 -4.11 22.49
C GLU A 104 -7.52 -3.39 21.63
N GLU A 105 -7.74 -2.09 21.88
CA GLU A 105 -8.72 -1.26 21.16
C GLU A 105 -8.44 -1.25 19.66
N PHE A 106 -7.18 -1.01 19.27
CA PHE A 106 -6.77 -0.93 17.87
C PHE A 106 -6.31 -2.26 17.26
N ASN A 107 -6.32 -3.34 18.06
CA ASN A 107 -5.92 -4.69 17.64
C ASN A 107 -4.52 -4.70 16.98
N ILE A 108 -3.52 -4.15 17.66
CA ILE A 108 -2.16 -3.96 17.13
C ILE A 108 -1.29 -5.19 17.47
N PRO A 109 -0.75 -5.90 16.49
CA PRO A 109 0.06 -7.09 16.75
C PRO A 109 1.53 -6.72 17.00
N LEU A 110 1.95 -6.67 18.26
CA LEU A 110 3.31 -6.24 18.65
C LEU A 110 4.43 -7.23 18.27
N ASP A 111 4.13 -8.53 18.18
CA ASP A 111 5.11 -9.60 17.90
C ASP A 111 4.99 -10.15 16.47
N GLU A 112 4.34 -9.41 15.56
CA GLU A 112 4.00 -9.89 14.23
C GLU A 112 5.23 -10.28 13.39
N TYR A 113 6.36 -9.56 13.53
CA TYR A 113 7.59 -9.92 12.84
C TYR A 113 8.07 -11.33 13.18
N ILE A 114 8.09 -11.68 14.46
CA ILE A 114 8.54 -13.00 14.93
C ILE A 114 7.60 -14.09 14.40
N ARG A 115 6.29 -13.85 14.52
CA ARG A 115 5.27 -14.76 13.99
C ARG A 115 5.40 -14.99 12.49
N ARG A 116 5.67 -13.93 11.71
CA ARG A 116 5.90 -14.02 10.26
C ARG A 116 7.15 -14.82 9.93
N CYS A 117 8.23 -14.69 10.71
CA CYS A 117 9.43 -15.51 10.52
C CYS A 117 9.13 -17.00 10.70
N GLU A 118 8.40 -17.37 11.76
CA GLU A 118 8.01 -18.78 11.99
C GLU A 118 7.17 -19.32 10.83
N VAL A 119 6.13 -18.59 10.42
CA VAL A 119 5.27 -18.96 9.28
C VAL A 119 6.06 -19.08 7.98
N GLN A 120 7.02 -18.19 7.72
CA GLN A 120 7.84 -18.23 6.50
C GLN A 120 8.79 -19.43 6.49
N ILE A 121 9.36 -19.81 7.64
CA ILE A 121 10.22 -20.99 7.75
C ILE A 121 9.41 -22.26 7.47
N GLU A 122 8.23 -22.41 8.07
CA GLU A 122 7.35 -23.54 7.80
C GLU A 122 6.90 -23.58 6.34
N ALA A 123 6.51 -22.42 5.77
CA ALA A 123 6.12 -22.32 4.37
C ALA A 123 7.27 -22.66 3.41
N TRP A 124 8.50 -22.31 3.76
CA TRP A 124 9.69 -22.66 2.99
C TRP A 124 9.93 -24.17 2.96
N GLU A 125 9.84 -24.84 4.11
CA GLU A 125 9.99 -26.30 4.19
C GLU A 125 8.92 -27.01 3.37
N ALA A 126 7.66 -26.57 3.48
CA ALA A 126 6.56 -27.10 2.69
C ALA A 126 6.76 -26.86 1.18
N MET A 127 7.23 -25.67 0.79
CA MET A 127 7.53 -25.34 -0.61
C MET A 127 8.65 -26.21 -1.17
N ARG A 128 9.74 -26.43 -0.41
CA ARG A 128 10.82 -27.33 -0.81
C ARG A 128 10.28 -28.73 -1.08
N ASP A 129 9.54 -29.30 -0.13
CA ASP A 129 9.03 -30.66 -0.25
C ASP A 129 8.09 -30.80 -1.46
N TYR A 130 7.25 -29.77 -1.73
CA TYR A 130 6.43 -29.71 -2.93
C TYR A 130 7.26 -29.68 -4.23
N LEU A 131 8.30 -28.84 -4.29
CA LEU A 131 9.14 -28.67 -5.48
C LEU A 131 10.04 -29.89 -5.75
N GLU A 132 10.44 -30.62 -4.72
CA GLU A 132 11.28 -31.83 -4.84
C GLU A 132 10.47 -33.10 -5.15
N ALA A 133 9.14 -33.07 -5.03
CA ALA A 133 8.29 -34.21 -5.31
C ALA A 133 8.30 -34.59 -6.81
N GLU A 134 8.39 -35.89 -7.10
CA GLU A 134 8.35 -36.39 -8.47
C GLU A 134 7.01 -36.06 -9.15
N GLY A 135 7.07 -35.53 -10.37
CA GLY A 135 5.89 -35.17 -11.15
C GLY A 135 5.30 -33.80 -10.84
N THR A 136 5.89 -33.02 -9.93
CA THR A 136 5.50 -31.63 -9.70
C THR A 136 5.70 -30.78 -10.97
N THR A 137 4.67 -30.00 -11.32
CA THR A 137 4.73 -28.99 -12.37
C THR A 137 4.63 -27.62 -11.73
N VAL A 138 5.59 -26.74 -12.03
CA VAL A 138 5.60 -25.36 -11.51
C VAL A 138 4.81 -24.48 -12.47
N GLU A 139 3.66 -24.00 -12.00
CA GLU A 139 2.90 -22.95 -12.67
C GLU A 139 3.34 -21.58 -12.18
N HIS A 140 3.18 -20.54 -13.00
CA HIS A 140 3.47 -19.17 -12.60
C HIS A 140 2.43 -18.22 -13.16
N GLU A 141 1.99 -17.30 -12.31
CA GLU A 141 1.17 -16.17 -12.69
C GLU A 141 1.87 -14.88 -12.29
N ARG A 142 1.61 -13.79 -13.01
CA ARG A 142 2.16 -12.48 -12.65
C ARG A 142 1.44 -11.98 -11.41
N THR A 143 2.19 -11.70 -10.35
CA THR A 143 1.65 -11.05 -9.15
C THR A 143 1.37 -9.57 -9.41
N HIS A 144 0.84 -8.85 -8.41
CA HIS A 144 0.65 -7.39 -8.45
C HIS A 144 1.93 -6.59 -8.10
N GLU A 145 3.09 -7.26 -8.00
CA GLU A 145 4.36 -6.63 -7.65
C GLU A 145 4.94 -5.87 -8.84
N TYR A 146 5.33 -4.61 -8.61
CA TYR A 146 5.69 -3.68 -9.70
C TYR A 146 6.90 -4.11 -10.55
N GLY A 147 7.81 -4.92 -10.01
CA GLY A 147 9.06 -5.30 -10.69
C GLY A 147 8.83 -5.86 -12.09
N SER A 148 7.90 -6.82 -12.24
CA SER A 148 7.61 -7.42 -13.55
C SER A 148 6.92 -6.45 -14.51
N TYR A 149 6.10 -5.52 -14.00
CA TYR A 149 5.41 -4.52 -14.83
C TYR A 149 6.39 -3.49 -15.38
N ILE A 150 7.36 -3.05 -14.57
CA ILE A 150 8.40 -2.11 -15.01
C ILE A 150 9.18 -2.71 -16.17
N ILE A 151 9.67 -3.95 -16.01
CA ILE A 151 10.44 -4.65 -17.07
C ILE A 151 9.57 -4.78 -18.32
N HIS A 152 8.33 -5.25 -18.17
CA HIS A 152 7.41 -5.41 -19.30
C HIS A 152 7.19 -4.10 -20.07
N SER A 153 6.93 -2.99 -19.37
CA SER A 153 6.69 -1.68 -19.98
C SER A 153 7.92 -1.12 -20.69
N LEU A 154 9.11 -1.31 -20.13
CA LEU A 154 10.37 -0.89 -20.78
C LEU A 154 10.64 -1.67 -22.07
N GLU A 155 10.40 -2.98 -22.05
CA GLU A 155 10.68 -3.87 -23.18
C GLU A 155 9.63 -3.75 -24.30
N THR A 156 8.35 -3.66 -23.96
CA THR A 156 7.24 -3.66 -24.93
C THR A 156 6.78 -2.26 -25.34
N GLY A 157 6.96 -1.27 -24.48
CA GLY A 157 6.37 0.06 -24.62
C GLY A 157 4.91 0.16 -24.21
N GLU A 158 4.29 -0.92 -23.71
CA GLU A 158 2.95 -0.86 -23.12
C GLU A 158 2.99 -0.06 -21.81
N PRO A 159 2.27 1.07 -21.69
CA PRO A 159 2.40 1.96 -20.54
C PRO A 159 1.78 1.35 -19.27
N ASN A 160 2.46 1.51 -18.14
CA ASN A 160 1.92 1.22 -16.82
C ASN A 160 2.19 2.39 -15.86
N VAL A 161 1.31 2.58 -14.87
CA VAL A 161 1.56 3.48 -13.74
C VAL A 161 1.92 2.65 -12.53
N ILE A 162 3.07 2.94 -11.94
CA ILE A 162 3.49 2.39 -10.66
C ILE A 162 3.54 3.51 -9.63
N TYR A 163 3.57 3.16 -8.34
CA TYR A 163 3.97 4.09 -7.29
C TYR A 163 5.35 3.71 -6.80
N GLY A 164 6.29 4.64 -6.91
CA GLY A 164 7.71 4.37 -6.69
C GLY A 164 8.42 5.47 -5.93
N ASN A 165 9.50 5.08 -5.26
CA ASN A 165 10.31 5.94 -4.42
C ASN A 165 11.47 6.55 -5.23
N VAL A 166 11.49 7.88 -5.31
CA VAL A 166 12.45 8.66 -6.09
C VAL A 166 12.86 9.93 -5.35
N ASN A 167 13.99 10.54 -5.75
CA ASN A 167 14.39 11.83 -5.19
C ASN A 167 13.38 12.93 -5.58
N ASN A 168 12.97 13.72 -4.59
CA ASN A 168 12.10 14.85 -4.76
C ASN A 168 12.83 15.98 -5.48
N ASN A 169 12.58 16.10 -6.78
CA ASN A 169 13.10 17.17 -7.64
C ASN A 169 11.93 18.02 -8.15
N GLY A 170 11.17 18.60 -7.22
CA GLY A 170 9.96 19.36 -7.49
C GLY A 170 8.70 18.51 -7.70
N LEU A 171 8.69 17.28 -7.17
CA LEU A 171 7.55 16.35 -7.28
C LEU A 171 6.49 16.65 -6.21
N ILE A 172 6.92 16.89 -4.97
CA ILE A 172 6.07 17.35 -3.87
C ILE A 172 6.63 18.69 -3.38
N ASP A 173 5.84 19.75 -3.54
CA ASP A 173 6.30 21.15 -3.42
C ASP A 173 6.66 21.53 -1.98
N ASN A 174 5.94 20.99 -1.00
CA ASN A 174 6.08 21.31 0.42
C ASN A 174 6.88 20.26 1.22
N LEU A 175 7.56 19.33 0.54
CA LEU A 175 8.57 18.46 1.14
C LEU A 175 9.99 18.91 0.73
N PRO A 176 11.02 18.62 1.55
CA PRO A 176 12.40 19.00 1.23
C PRO A 176 12.85 18.48 -0.14
N GLN A 177 13.59 19.30 -0.89
CA GLN A 177 14.19 18.87 -2.15
C GLN A 177 15.33 17.88 -1.89
N GLY A 178 15.47 16.88 -2.76
CA GLY A 178 16.47 15.82 -2.63
C GLY A 178 16.15 14.72 -1.62
N CYS A 179 15.07 14.83 -0.83
CA CYS A 179 14.58 13.71 -0.02
C CYS A 179 13.93 12.65 -0.91
N CYS A 180 13.77 11.42 -0.41
CA CYS A 180 13.01 10.40 -1.12
C CYS A 180 11.49 10.63 -0.93
N VAL A 181 10.72 10.54 -2.00
CA VAL A 181 9.25 10.65 -2.01
C VAL A 181 8.65 9.50 -2.82
N GLU A 182 7.44 9.11 -2.48
CA GLU A 182 6.67 8.07 -3.17
C GLU A 182 5.53 8.72 -3.97
N VAL A 183 5.63 8.63 -5.29
CA VAL A 183 4.74 9.30 -6.25
C VAL A 183 4.39 8.36 -7.39
N PRO A 184 3.34 8.64 -8.19
CA PRO A 184 3.07 7.86 -9.38
C PRO A 184 4.16 8.13 -10.43
N ILE A 185 4.52 7.06 -11.14
CA ILE A 185 5.55 7.06 -12.18
C ILE A 185 4.93 6.36 -13.39
N LEU A 186 4.84 7.08 -14.51
CA LEU A 186 4.53 6.47 -15.80
C LEU A 186 5.77 5.70 -16.28
N VAL A 187 5.57 4.44 -16.65
CA VAL A 187 6.61 3.57 -17.20
C VAL A 187 6.19 3.14 -18.59
N ASP A 188 7.02 3.48 -19.57
CA ASP A 188 6.88 3.05 -20.96
C ASP A 188 8.27 2.96 -21.61
N LYS A 189 8.34 2.89 -22.94
CA LYS A 189 9.59 2.79 -23.69
C LYS A 189 10.55 3.97 -23.51
N SER A 190 10.06 5.10 -23.03
CA SER A 190 10.82 6.31 -22.70
C SER A 190 11.46 6.24 -21.31
N GLY A 191 11.14 5.21 -20.53
CA GLY A 191 11.66 5.00 -19.19
C GLY A 191 10.67 5.40 -18.10
N LEU A 192 11.21 5.63 -16.89
CA LEU A 192 10.45 6.03 -15.71
C LEU A 192 10.26 7.54 -15.71
N GLN A 193 9.00 7.96 -15.63
CA GLN A 193 8.59 9.37 -15.70
C GLN A 193 7.76 9.72 -14.46
N PRO A 194 8.40 10.16 -13.35
CA PRO A 194 7.69 10.56 -12.14
C PRO A 194 6.77 11.75 -12.38
N ILE A 195 5.57 11.67 -11.80
CA ILE A 195 4.53 12.68 -11.97
C ILE A 195 4.54 13.63 -10.78
N LYS A 196 4.50 14.94 -11.07
CA LYS A 196 4.39 15.97 -10.05
C LYS A 196 3.03 15.89 -9.35
N ILE A 197 3.05 15.85 -8.01
CA ILE A 197 1.87 15.87 -7.15
C ILE A 197 1.42 17.29 -6.82
N GLY A 198 2.38 18.19 -6.56
CA GLY A 198 2.09 19.53 -6.03
C GLY A 198 2.30 19.60 -4.52
N ALA A 199 1.60 20.49 -3.82
CA ALA A 199 1.60 20.55 -2.36
C ALA A 199 0.56 19.59 -1.76
N ILE A 200 0.90 18.93 -0.66
CA ILE A 200 0.05 17.96 0.04
C ILE A 200 -0.18 18.31 1.52
#